data_AF-A0A0Q4EXZ1-F1
#
_entry.id   AF-A0A0Q4EXZ1-F1
#
_cell.length_a   1.000
_cell.length_b   1.000
_cell.length_c   1.000
_cell.angle_alpha   90.00
_cell.angle_beta   90.00
_cell.angle_gamma   90.00
#
_symmetry.space_group_name_H-M   'P 1'
#
loop_
_entity.id
_entity.type
_entity.pdbx_description
1 polymer ?
#
loop_
_entity_poly.entity_id
_entity_poly.type
_entity_poly.pdbx_seq_one_letter_code
_entity_poly.pdbx_strand_id
1 'polypeptide(L)'
;MSSGDIGAAIAEAVIHDVRVNGLGIQGFPQITVAHPTKDTFAISLKFDTHTSDFTITADEAKGAVKAMKTKKGHDEVIFRRVQDAAVEIEAACGRSFDASIRRSVSLPSTK
;
A
#
# COMPACT_ATOMS: atom_id res chain seq x y z
N MET A 1 6.99 19.68 6.11
CA MET A 1 6.17 18.51 5.75
C MET A 1 6.62 17.38 6.64
N SER A 2 5.73 16.81 7.44
CA SER A 2 6.06 15.72 8.35
C SER A 2 5.87 14.36 7.67
N SER A 3 6.42 13.30 8.26
CA SER A 3 6.11 11.91 7.84
C SER A 3 4.61 11.62 7.90
N GLY A 4 3.90 12.24 8.84
CA GLY A 4 2.44 12.17 8.95
C GLY A 4 1.70 12.84 7.80
N ASP A 5 2.17 14.00 7.32
CA ASP A 5 1.59 14.63 6.11
C ASP A 5 1.72 13.71 4.89
N ILE A 6 2.90 13.09 4.73
CA ILE A 6 3.18 12.17 3.61
C ILE A 6 2.31 10.93 3.75
N GLY A 7 2.26 10.33 4.94
CA GLY A 7 1.42 9.16 5.21
C GLY A 7 -0.07 9.42 4.93
N ALA A 8 -0.57 10.61 5.27
CA ALA A 8 -1.94 11.01 4.93
C ALA A 8 -2.15 11.15 3.42
N ALA A 9 -1.17 11.67 2.67
CA ALA A 9 -1.25 11.74 1.21
C ALA A 9 -1.24 10.36 0.55
N ILE A 10 -0.43 9.43 1.08
CA ILE A 10 -0.45 8.02 0.65
C ILE A 10 -1.80 7.39 0.97
N ALA A 11 -2.35 7.63 2.16
CA ALA A 11 -3.67 7.11 2.55
C ALA A 11 -4.78 7.64 1.63
N GLU A 12 -4.76 8.92 1.26
CA GLU A 12 -5.72 9.50 0.31
C GLU A 12 -5.64 8.80 -1.06
N ALA A 13 -4.44 8.46 -1.53
CA ALA A 13 -4.27 7.68 -2.76
C ALA A 13 -4.88 6.27 -2.63
N VAL A 14 -4.63 5.56 -1.53
CA VAL A 14 -5.24 4.24 -1.28
C VAL A 14 -6.77 4.36 -1.22
N ILE A 15 -7.30 5.34 -0.49
CA ILE A 15 -8.75 5.58 -0.36
C ILE A 15 -9.37 5.88 -1.72
N HIS A 16 -8.68 6.66 -2.56
CA HIS A 16 -9.15 6.92 -3.91
C HIS A 16 -9.23 5.62 -4.73
N ASP A 17 -8.21 4.77 -4.65
CA ASP A 17 -8.20 3.48 -5.35
C ASP A 17 -9.35 2.58 -4.88
N VAL A 18 -9.59 2.52 -3.57
CA VAL A 18 -10.73 1.80 -2.99
C VAL A 18 -12.06 2.29 -3.56
N ARG A 19 -12.22 3.60 -3.74
CA ARG A 19 -13.47 4.19 -4.27
C ARG A 19 -13.71 3.83 -5.73
N VAL A 20 -12.66 3.66 -6.51
CA VAL A 20 -12.74 3.40 -7.96
C VAL A 20 -12.75 1.91 -8.27
N ASN A 21 -11.84 1.15 -7.66
CA ASN A 21 -11.58 -0.26 -7.98
C ASN A 21 -11.96 -1.23 -6.84
N GLY A 22 -12.12 -0.74 -5.61
CA GLY A 22 -12.16 -1.58 -4.41
C GLY A 22 -10.77 -2.09 -4.02
N LEU A 23 -10.62 -2.59 -2.79
CA LEU A 23 -9.42 -3.31 -2.37
C LEU A 23 -9.61 -4.81 -2.54
N GLY A 24 -8.63 -5.49 -3.13
CA GLY A 24 -8.54 -6.95 -3.19
C GLY A 24 -8.10 -7.60 -1.86
N ILE A 25 -7.78 -6.80 -0.84
CA ILE A 25 -7.49 -7.24 0.52
C ILE A 25 -8.65 -6.97 1.49
N GLN A 26 -8.83 -7.85 2.48
CA GLN A 26 -9.85 -7.69 3.54
C GLN A 26 -9.36 -6.75 4.66
N GLY A 27 -9.16 -5.47 4.34
CA GLY A 27 -8.80 -4.45 5.32
C GLY A 27 -8.04 -3.31 4.68
N PHE A 28 -7.41 -2.48 5.52
CA PHE A 28 -6.62 -1.33 5.08
C PHE A 28 -5.15 -1.55 5.42
N PRO A 29 -4.20 -1.32 4.49
CA PRO A 29 -2.80 -1.53 4.77
C PRO A 29 -2.29 -0.51 5.78
N GLN A 30 -1.39 -0.93 6.67
CA GLN A 30 -0.61 -0.04 7.50
C GLN A 30 0.38 0.73 6.60
N ILE A 31 0.43 2.05 6.78
CA ILE A 31 1.34 2.93 6.05
C ILE A 31 2.45 3.37 7.00
N THR A 32 3.70 3.14 6.62
CA THR A 32 4.88 3.64 7.34
C THR A 32 5.71 4.53 6.42
N VAL A 33 6.18 5.66 6.94
CA VAL A 33 7.02 6.61 6.22
C VAL A 33 8.33 6.79 6.99
N ALA A 34 9.45 6.43 6.36
CA ALA A 34 10.79 6.60 6.89
C ALA A 34 11.58 7.61 6.05
N HIS A 35 12.56 8.27 6.69
CA HIS A 35 13.37 9.33 6.08
C HIS A 35 14.82 8.86 5.99
N PRO A 36 15.16 8.00 5.02
CA PRO A 36 16.53 7.48 4.90
C PRO A 36 17.54 8.57 4.55
N THR A 37 17.13 9.61 3.83
CA THR A 37 17.96 10.77 3.50
C THR A 37 17.16 12.06 3.59
N LYS A 38 17.81 13.21 3.32
CA LYS A 38 17.12 14.51 3.25
C LYS A 38 16.22 14.66 2.02
N ASP A 39 16.55 13.94 0.94
CA ASP A 39 15.94 14.14 -0.37
C ASP A 39 15.00 12.99 -0.77
N THR A 40 14.94 11.94 0.05
CA THR A 40 14.15 10.74 -0.22
C THR A 40 13.37 10.28 1.00
N PHE A 41 12.18 9.73 0.72
CA PHE A 41 11.30 9.09 1.68
C PHE A 41 11.10 7.63 1.28
N ALA A 42 11.18 6.72 2.24
CA ALA A 42 10.81 5.32 2.06
C ALA A 42 9.39 5.13 2.56
N ILE A 43 8.53 4.61 1.70
CA ILE A 43 7.12 4.32 1.97
C ILE A 43 6.98 2.80 2.03
N SER A 44 6.31 2.33 3.08
CA SER A 44 6.03 0.91 3.27
C SER A 44 4.54 0.72 3.46
N LEU A 45 3.93 -0.11 2.61
CA LEU A 45 2.58 -0.60 2.77
C LEU A 45 2.65 -2.01 3.32
N LYS A 46 2.00 -2.25 4.46
CA LYS A 46 1.99 -3.56 5.12
C LYS A 46 0.56 -4.04 5.35
N PHE A 47 0.30 -5.29 5.02
CA PHE A 47 -0.94 -5.96 5.39
C PHE A 47 -0.62 -7.39 5.84
N ASP A 48 -1.04 -7.74 7.05
CA ASP A 48 -0.69 -8.99 7.72
C ASP A 48 0.84 -9.22 7.75
N THR A 49 1.32 -10.26 7.07
CA THR A 49 2.74 -10.64 6.97
C THR A 49 3.42 -10.11 5.72
N HIS A 50 2.68 -9.45 4.83
CA HIS A 50 3.17 -8.98 3.54
C HIS A 50 3.48 -7.49 3.58
N THR A 51 4.53 -7.09 2.87
CA THR A 51 4.98 -5.71 2.80
C THR A 51 5.41 -5.40 1.37
N SER A 52 5.04 -4.22 0.88
CA SER A 52 5.54 -3.64 -0.36
C SER A 52 6.12 -2.27 -0.06
N ASP A 53 7.33 -2.04 -0.55
CA ASP A 53 8.12 -0.86 -0.25
C ASP A 53 8.47 -0.11 -1.53
N PHE A 54 8.40 1.22 -1.49
CA PHE A 54 8.86 2.08 -2.57
C PHE A 54 9.42 3.40 -2.03
N THR A 55 10.24 4.06 -2.84
CA THR A 55 10.82 5.36 -2.48
C THR A 55 10.21 6.49 -3.30
N ILE A 56 10.11 7.65 -2.69
CA ILE A 56 9.69 8.90 -3.34
C ILE A 56 10.69 10.01 -3.04
N THR A 57 10.84 10.94 -3.97
CA THR A 57 11.68 12.14 -3.79
C THR A 57 10.97 13.17 -2.92
N ALA A 58 11.73 14.14 -2.41
CA ALA A 58 11.16 15.24 -1.65
C ALA A 58 10.17 16.09 -2.47
N ASP A 59 10.37 16.22 -3.78
CA ASP A 59 9.48 16.99 -4.64
C ASP A 59 8.19 16.23 -4.96
N GLU A 60 8.28 14.92 -5.21
CA GLU A 60 7.10 14.05 -5.32
C GLU A 60 6.26 14.08 -4.04
N ALA A 61 6.91 13.98 -2.87
CA ALA A 61 6.21 14.06 -1.59
C ALA A 61 5.52 15.43 -1.38
N LYS A 62 6.16 16.53 -1.77
CA LYS A 62 5.54 17.87 -1.72
C LYS A 62 4.32 17.95 -2.65
N GLY A 63 4.42 17.39 -3.86
CA GLY A 63 3.33 17.30 -4.83
C GLY A 63 2.13 16.56 -4.25
N ALA A 64 2.38 15.38 -3.71
CA ALA A 64 1.38 14.52 -3.06
C ALA A 64 0.65 15.22 -1.91
N VAL A 65 1.41 15.82 -0.99
CA VAL A 65 0.85 16.51 0.17
C VAL A 65 0.06 17.74 -0.27
N LYS A 66 0.52 18.46 -1.30
CA LYS A 66 -0.22 19.60 -1.85
C LYS A 66 -1.53 19.15 -2.51
N ALA A 67 -1.53 18.07 -3.30
CA ALA A 67 -2.73 17.53 -3.93
C ALA A 67 -3.80 17.15 -2.88
N MET A 68 -3.39 16.40 -1.86
CA MET A 68 -4.23 16.03 -0.72
C MET A 68 -4.78 17.28 0.00
N LYS A 69 -3.92 18.23 0.40
CA LYS A 69 -4.35 19.43 1.17
C LYS A 69 -5.28 20.33 0.37
N THR A 70 -5.11 20.41 -0.95
CA THR A 70 -5.95 21.22 -1.82
C THR A 70 -7.26 20.54 -2.22
N LYS A 71 -7.55 19.35 -1.66
CA LYS A 71 -8.74 18.53 -1.95
C LYS A 71 -8.91 18.25 -3.45
N LYS A 72 -7.81 18.27 -4.20
CA LYS A 72 -7.80 17.87 -5.62
C LYS A 72 -7.75 16.35 -5.79
N GLY A 73 -7.76 15.61 -4.68
CA GLY A 73 -7.63 14.15 -4.65
C GLY A 73 -6.18 13.75 -4.41
N HIS A 74 -5.66 12.91 -5.30
CA HIS A 74 -4.32 12.34 -5.21
C HIS A 74 -3.37 12.94 -6.27
N ASP A 75 -2.07 12.74 -6.07
CA ASP A 75 -1.06 12.98 -7.09
C ASP A 75 -0.91 11.74 -7.97
N GLU A 76 -0.94 11.88 -9.30
CA GLU A 76 -0.95 10.75 -10.24
C GLU A 76 0.29 9.86 -10.14
N VAL A 77 1.47 10.46 -9.90
CA VAL A 77 2.72 9.71 -9.79
C VAL A 77 2.70 8.85 -8.54
N ILE A 78 2.26 9.43 -7.41
CA ILE A 78 2.13 8.70 -6.16
C ILE A 78 1.04 7.63 -6.24
N PHE A 79 -0.10 7.97 -6.85
CA PHE A 79 -1.23 7.05 -6.98
C PHE A 79 -0.83 5.78 -7.70
N ARG A 80 -0.08 5.89 -8.81
CA ARG A 80 0.40 4.71 -9.54
C ARG A 80 1.32 3.83 -8.71
N ARG A 81 2.25 4.42 -7.95
CA ARG A 81 3.14 3.64 -7.04
C ARG A 81 2.35 2.95 -5.93
N VAL A 82 1.32 3.61 -5.41
CA VAL A 82 0.42 3.04 -4.39
C VAL A 82 -0.38 1.88 -4.97
N GLN A 83 -0.89 1.99 -6.20
CA GLN A 83 -1.59 0.88 -6.88
C GLN A 83 -0.66 -0.30 -7.11
N ASP A 84 0.54 -0.08 -7.64
CA ASP A 84 1.52 -1.14 -7.86
C ASP A 84 1.83 -1.88 -6.53
N ALA A 85 2.05 -1.12 -5.45
CA ALA A 85 2.31 -1.67 -4.12
C ALA A 85 1.10 -2.42 -3.53
N ALA A 86 -0.12 -1.93 -3.76
CA ALA A 86 -1.35 -2.61 -3.33
C ALA A 86 -1.53 -3.95 -4.08
N VAL A 87 -1.31 -3.96 -5.40
CA VAL A 87 -1.37 -5.17 -6.24
C VAL A 87 -0.34 -6.21 -5.79
N GLU A 88 0.87 -5.79 -5.41
CA GLU A 88 1.88 -6.70 -4.86
C GLU A 88 1.41 -7.38 -3.57
N ILE A 89 0.81 -6.61 -2.66
CA ILE A 89 0.24 -7.13 -1.40
C ILE A 89 -0.92 -8.09 -1.69
N GLU A 90 -1.82 -7.72 -2.60
CA GLU A 90 -2.95 -8.56 -3.00
C GLU A 90 -2.50 -9.88 -3.62
N ALA A 91 -1.52 -9.84 -4.52
CA ALA A 91 -0.94 -11.03 -5.13
C ALA A 91 -0.28 -11.94 -4.07
N ALA A 92 0.36 -11.36 -3.06
CA ALA A 92 0.93 -12.11 -1.95
C ALA A 92 -0.16 -12.74 -1.05
N CYS A 93 -1.21 -11.99 -0.72
CA CYS A 93 -2.36 -12.49 0.04
C CYS A 93 -3.14 -13.58 -0.70
N GLY A 94 -3.42 -13.39 -1.99
CA GLY A 94 -4.15 -14.35 -2.82
C GLY A 94 -3.42 -15.69 -2.96
N ARG A 95 -2.08 -15.65 -3.04
CA ARG A 95 -1.24 -16.87 -3.00
C ARG A 95 -1.29 -17.57 -1.64
N SER A 96 -1.29 -16.81 -0.54
CA SER A 96 -1.42 -17.38 0.81
C SER A 96 -2.79 -18.01 1.06
N PHE A 97 -3.87 -17.46 0.49
CA PHE A 97 -5.21 -18.01 0.62
C PHE A 97 -5.36 -19.35 -0.12
N ASP A 98 -4.88 -19.44 -1.38
CA ASP A 98 -4.90 -20.69 -2.15
C ASP A 98 -4.05 -21.80 -1.48
N ALA A 99 -2.87 -21.44 -0.94
CA ALA A 99 -2.02 -22.37 -0.22
C ALA A 99 -2.63 -22.87 1.12
N SER A 100 -3.35 -22.01 1.83
CA SER A 100 -4.03 -22.35 3.09
C SER A 100 -5.19 -23.33 2.87
N ILE A 101 -5.97 -23.14 1.79
CA ILE A 101 -7.03 -24.09 1.40
C ILE A 101 -6.44 -25.43 0.98
N ARG A 102 -5.38 -25.45 0.17
CA ARG A 102 -4.73 -26.72 -0.23
C ARG A 102 -4.17 -27.51 0.95
N ARG A 103 -3.69 -26.85 2.00
CA ARG A 103 -3.20 -27.52 3.23
C ARG A 103 -4.32 -28.11 4.08
N SER A 104 -5.51 -27.51 4.08
CA SER A 104 -6.64 -27.97 4.88
C SER A 104 -7.44 -29.12 4.22
N VAL A 105 -7.30 -29.32 2.89
CA VAL A 105 -7.93 -30.44 2.17
C VAL A 105 -7.11 -31.75 2.25
N SER A 106 -5.84 -31.70 2.69
CA SER A 106 -5.02 -32.90 2.90
C SER A 106 -5.22 -33.50 4.30
N LEU A 107 -6.38 -34.10 4.55
CA LEU A 107 -6.57 -34.99 5.70
C LEU A 107 -5.84 -36.32 5.47
N PRO A 108 -5.09 -36.87 6.44
CA PRO A 108 -4.49 -38.19 6.30
C PRO A 108 -5.61 -39.25 6.29
N SER A 109 -5.67 -40.02 5.21
CA SER A 109 -6.44 -41.25 5.17
C SER A 109 -5.74 -42.29 6.05
N THR A 110 -6.11 -42.34 7.32
CA THR A 110 -5.70 -43.43 8.22
C THR A 110 -6.68 -44.59 8.08
N LYS A 111 -6.13 -45.72 7.65
CA LYS A 111 -6.72 -47.06 7.65
C LYS A 111 -7.12 -47.51 9.05
#